data_AF-A0A085Z3J8-F1
#
_entry.id   AF-A0A085Z3J8-F1
#
_cell.length_a   1.000
_cell.length_b   1.000
_cell.length_c   1.000
_cell.angle_alpha   90.00
_cell.angle_beta   90.00
_cell.angle_gamma   90.00
#
_symmetry.space_group_name_H-M   'P 1'
#
loop_
_entity.id
_entity.type
_entity.pdbx_description
1 polymer ?
#
loop_
_entity_poly.entity_id
_entity_poly.type
_entity_poly.pdbx_seq_one_letter_code
_entity_poly.pdbx_strand_id
1 'polypeptide(L)'
;MIYIDKTIFPHCFVEEKKFEWDEPYIQTFPIFDLVINPELSDIEFTIEILGKNNFKSNLKKLYNILINREESFRLPNFNEVILNREFLIDKILDFSNESINKVAPWETEFYIIGEEFYLEMIEDDLKRLLIFDRNIY
;
A
#
# COMPACT_ATOMS: atom_id res chain seq x y z
N MET A 1 24.58 -3.99 11.58
CA MET A 1 23.96 -2.89 12.34
C MET A 1 22.44 -3.03 12.26
N ILE A 2 21.70 -2.55 13.26
CA ILE A 2 20.23 -2.50 13.23
C ILE A 2 19.80 -1.05 13.41
N TYR A 3 18.97 -0.53 12.52
CA TYR A 3 18.43 0.82 12.62
C TYR A 3 17.08 0.95 11.91
N ILE A 4 16.40 2.09 12.12
CA ILE A 4 15.19 2.45 11.39
C ILE A 4 15.56 3.49 10.33
N ASP A 5 15.34 3.17 9.07
CA ASP A 5 15.46 4.13 7.98
C ASP A 5 14.19 4.99 7.90
N LYS A 6 14.37 6.28 8.20
CA LYS A 6 13.30 7.29 8.17
C LYS A 6 13.29 8.11 6.89
N THR A 7 14.21 7.84 5.96
CA THR A 7 14.30 8.55 4.67
C THR A 7 13.32 8.01 3.63
N ILE A 8 12.85 6.77 3.83
CA ILE A 8 11.80 6.13 3.04
C ILE A 8 10.49 6.02 3.84
N PHE A 9 9.38 5.92 3.12
CA PHE A 9 8.04 5.84 3.69
C PHE A 9 7.19 4.77 2.99
N PRO A 10 6.61 3.80 3.71
CA PRO A 10 6.68 3.61 5.17
C PRO A 10 8.12 3.42 5.65
N HIS A 11 8.39 3.84 6.89
CA HIS A 11 9.71 3.68 7.49
C HIS A 11 10.09 2.21 7.50
N CYS A 12 11.38 1.92 7.40
CA CYS A 12 11.84 0.54 7.35
C CYS A 12 12.73 0.19 8.52
N PHE A 13 12.55 -1.01 9.06
CA PHE A 13 13.53 -1.65 9.90
C PHE A 13 14.62 -2.24 9.00
N VAL A 14 15.88 -1.85 9.23
CA VAL A 14 17.02 -2.28 8.43
C VAL A 14 17.98 -3.08 9.30
N GLU A 15 18.32 -4.27 8.84
CA GLU A 15 19.24 -5.18 9.49
C GLU A 15 20.35 -5.58 8.50
N GLU A 16 21.59 -5.21 8.84
CA GLU A 16 22.76 -5.71 8.09
C GLU A 16 23.12 -7.11 8.60
N LYS A 17 23.16 -8.06 7.68
CA LYS A 17 23.51 -9.45 7.92
C LYS A 17 24.74 -9.83 7.10
N LYS A 18 25.20 -11.06 7.29
CA LYS A 18 26.22 -11.69 6.46
C LYS A 18 25.74 -13.06 6.04
N PHE A 19 26.06 -13.44 4.81
CA PHE A 19 25.93 -14.82 4.36
C PHE A 19 26.93 -15.72 5.10
N GLU A 20 26.75 -17.04 4.99
CA GLU A 20 27.67 -18.02 5.60
C GLU A 20 29.10 -17.91 5.06
N TRP A 21 29.28 -17.32 3.87
CA TRP A 21 30.57 -17.01 3.26
C TRP A 21 31.07 -15.58 3.52
N ASP A 22 30.61 -14.94 4.60
CA ASP A 22 31.02 -13.62 5.11
C ASP A 22 30.67 -12.38 4.25
N GLU A 23 29.97 -12.57 3.12
CA GLU A 23 29.50 -11.44 2.30
C GLU A 23 28.35 -10.70 3.02
N PRO A 24 28.45 -9.37 3.22
CA PRO A 24 27.41 -8.60 3.88
C PRO A 24 26.21 -8.36 2.96
N TYR A 25 25.01 -8.39 3.52
CA TYR A 25 23.78 -7.99 2.84
C TYR A 25 22.88 -7.19 3.78
N ILE A 26 21.98 -6.41 3.19
CA ILE A 26 21.01 -5.60 3.93
C ILE A 26 19.64 -6.25 3.77
N GLN A 27 18.97 -6.47 4.89
CA GLN A 27 17.57 -6.86 4.93
C GLN A 27 16.74 -5.67 5.40
N THR A 28 15.69 -5.34 4.65
CA THR A 28 14.83 -4.20 4.92
C THR A 28 13.40 -4.68 5.04
N PHE A 29 12.70 -4.21 6.08
CA PHE A 29 11.32 -4.56 6.36
C PHE A 29 10.50 -3.29 6.53
N PRO A 30 9.53 -3.02 5.65
CA PRO A 30 8.59 -1.92 5.81
C PRO A 30 7.78 -2.05 7.11
N ILE A 31 7.62 -0.92 7.82
CA ILE A 31 6.80 -0.83 9.04
C ILE A 31 5.48 -0.16 8.66
N PHE A 32 4.46 -0.98 8.42
CA PHE A 32 3.15 -0.48 8.00
C PHE A 32 2.35 0.10 9.17
N ASP A 33 1.70 1.25 8.93
CA ASP A 33 0.64 1.77 9.78
C ASP A 33 -0.68 1.07 9.44
N LEU A 34 -1.00 0.07 10.26
CA LEU A 34 -2.23 -0.73 10.15
C LEU A 34 -3.28 -0.33 11.19
N VAL A 35 -3.07 0.78 11.91
CA VAL A 35 -4.04 1.30 12.88
C VAL A 35 -5.14 2.05 12.13
N ILE A 36 -6.15 1.30 11.69
CA ILE A 36 -7.27 1.78 10.90
C ILE A 36 -8.58 1.41 11.57
N ASN A 37 -9.57 2.28 11.45
CA ASN A 37 -10.90 2.04 12.00
C ASN A 37 -11.52 0.78 11.34
N PRO A 38 -11.80 -0.29 12.10
CA PRO A 38 -12.33 -1.53 11.54
C PRO A 38 -13.76 -1.38 10.99
N GLU A 39 -14.51 -0.38 11.46
CA GLU A 39 -15.90 -0.13 11.07
C GLU A 39 -16.05 0.54 9.69
N LEU A 40 -14.94 0.89 9.05
CA LEU A 40 -14.95 1.40 7.66
C LEU A 40 -15.43 0.32 6.70
N SER A 41 -16.08 0.74 5.61
CA SER A 41 -16.38 -0.16 4.50
C SER A 41 -15.09 -0.72 3.89
N ASP A 42 -15.16 -1.82 3.14
CA ASP A 42 -13.96 -2.46 2.59
C ASP A 42 -13.20 -1.54 1.63
N ILE A 43 -13.89 -0.72 0.85
CA ILE A 43 -13.22 0.27 -0.02
C ILE A 43 -12.60 1.43 0.78
N GLU A 44 -13.30 1.93 1.81
CA GLU A 44 -12.77 2.99 2.68
C GLU A 44 -11.54 2.52 3.47
N PHE A 45 -11.62 1.29 3.99
CA PHE A 45 -10.53 0.63 4.70
C PHE A 45 -9.32 0.45 3.78
N THR A 46 -9.55 0.03 2.53
CA THR A 46 -8.49 -0.13 1.55
C THR A 46 -7.84 1.22 1.20
N ILE A 47 -8.61 2.29 1.00
CA ILE A 47 -8.07 3.64 0.77
C ILE A 47 -7.17 4.09 1.92
N GLU A 48 -7.57 3.84 3.16
CA GLU A 48 -6.75 4.15 4.36
C GLU A 48 -5.44 3.36 4.38
N ILE A 49 -5.48 2.05 4.14
CA ILE A 49 -4.28 1.21 4.06
C ILE A 49 -3.33 1.77 2.99
N LEU A 50 -3.85 2.00 1.78
CA LEU A 50 -3.05 2.44 0.65
C LEU A 50 -2.43 3.82 0.91
N GLY A 51 -3.23 4.76 1.39
CA GLY A 51 -2.82 6.14 1.65
C GLY A 51 -1.79 6.26 2.77
N LYS A 52 -2.07 5.68 3.94
CA LYS A 52 -1.17 5.73 5.10
C LYS A 52 0.18 5.07 4.85
N ASN A 53 0.23 4.10 3.95
CA ASN A 53 1.42 3.28 3.68
C ASN A 53 2.04 3.53 2.31
N ASN A 54 1.74 4.67 1.68
CA ASN A 54 2.42 5.12 0.46
C ASN A 54 2.27 4.18 -0.76
N PHE A 55 1.20 3.38 -0.84
CA PHE A 55 0.93 2.50 -1.98
C PHE A 55 0.37 3.31 -3.16
N LYS A 56 1.19 4.20 -3.71
CA LYS A 56 0.79 5.22 -4.71
C LYS A 56 0.25 4.60 -5.98
N SER A 57 0.83 3.49 -6.45
CA SER A 57 0.42 2.88 -7.71
C SER A 57 -1.00 2.34 -7.58
N ASN A 58 -1.27 1.56 -6.53
CA ASN A 58 -2.60 1.03 -6.27
C ASN A 58 -3.61 2.11 -5.89
N LEU A 59 -3.19 3.14 -5.15
CA LEU A 59 -4.04 4.29 -4.85
C LEU A 59 -4.47 5.04 -6.13
N LYS A 60 -3.55 5.23 -7.08
CA LYS A 60 -3.84 5.83 -8.39
C LYS A 60 -4.74 4.94 -9.27
N LYS A 61 -4.54 3.62 -9.26
CA LYS A 61 -5.44 2.68 -9.95
C LYS A 61 -6.86 2.82 -9.40
N LEU A 62 -7.01 2.84 -8.07
CA LEU A 62 -8.29 2.96 -7.39
C LEU A 62 -8.99 4.29 -7.69
N TYR A 63 -8.25 5.40 -7.71
CA TYR A 63 -8.75 6.70 -8.15
C TYR A 63 -9.37 6.63 -9.56
N ASN A 64 -8.65 6.08 -10.52
CA ASN A 64 -9.13 5.97 -11.90
C ASN A 64 -10.38 5.09 -12.00
N ILE A 65 -10.41 3.97 -11.26
CA ILE A 65 -11.57 3.07 -11.19
C ILE A 65 -12.79 3.81 -10.64
N LEU A 66 -12.61 4.59 -9.57
CA LEU A 66 -13.70 5.36 -8.94
C LEU A 66 -14.22 6.48 -9.85
N ILE A 67 -13.35 7.14 -10.61
CA ILE A 67 -13.77 8.17 -11.58
C ILE A 67 -14.54 7.54 -12.73
N ASN A 68 -14.05 6.43 -13.26
CA ASN A 68 -14.65 5.77 -14.43
C ASN A 68 -15.85 4.88 -14.08
N ARG A 69 -16.13 4.68 -12.78
CA ARG A 69 -17.19 3.79 -12.26
C ARG A 69 -16.99 2.34 -12.72
N GLU A 70 -15.75 1.88 -12.66
CA GLU A 70 -15.32 0.54 -13.12
C GLU A 70 -15.24 -0.48 -11.98
N GLU A 71 -15.76 -0.18 -10.78
CA GLU A 71 -15.52 -0.97 -9.57
C GLU A 71 -16.02 -2.40 -9.73
N SER A 72 -17.24 -2.56 -10.25
CA SER A 72 -17.85 -3.88 -10.45
C SER A 72 -17.09 -4.77 -11.44
N PHE A 73 -16.23 -4.19 -12.28
CA PHE A 73 -15.46 -4.91 -13.28
C PHE A 73 -14.00 -5.13 -12.85
N ARG A 74 -13.41 -4.15 -12.18
CA ARG A 74 -11.96 -4.14 -11.89
C ARG A 74 -11.59 -4.46 -10.45
N LEU A 75 -12.53 -4.35 -9.51
CA LEU A 75 -12.29 -4.63 -8.10
C LEU A 75 -12.87 -6.01 -7.76
N PRO A 76 -12.02 -7.03 -7.57
CA PRO A 76 -12.49 -8.35 -7.15
C PRO A 76 -13.24 -8.24 -5.82
N ASN A 77 -14.32 -9.00 -5.68
CA ASN A 77 -15.15 -9.07 -4.47
C ASN A 77 -15.84 -7.76 -4.07
N PHE A 78 -15.83 -6.73 -4.92
CA PHE A 78 -16.55 -5.50 -4.63
C PHE A 78 -18.06 -5.71 -4.80
N ASN A 79 -18.79 -5.67 -3.68
CA ASN A 79 -20.24 -5.84 -3.62
C ASN A 79 -20.96 -4.70 -2.86
N GLU A 80 -20.23 -3.63 -2.54
CA GLU A 80 -20.73 -2.51 -1.76
C GLU A 80 -21.43 -1.45 -2.64
N VAL A 81 -22.38 -0.73 -2.05
CA VAL A 81 -22.97 0.45 -2.67
C VAL A 81 -22.18 1.68 -2.23
N ILE A 82 -21.56 2.38 -3.19
CA ILE A 82 -20.84 3.63 -2.91
C ILE A 82 -21.87 4.76 -2.72
N LEU A 83 -22.09 5.15 -1.47
CA LEU A 83 -23.03 6.22 -1.11
C LEU A 83 -22.44 7.62 -1.36
N ASN A 84 -21.13 7.79 -1.14
CA ASN A 84 -20.46 9.09 -1.29
C ASN A 84 -19.11 8.94 -2.02
N ARG A 85 -19.19 8.95 -3.35
CA ARG A 85 -18.03 8.80 -4.25
C ARG A 85 -17.06 9.98 -4.18
N GLU A 86 -17.58 11.19 -4.13
CA GLU A 86 -16.77 12.42 -4.10
C GLU A 86 -15.86 12.40 -2.87
N PHE A 87 -16.41 12.00 -1.71
CA PHE A 87 -15.63 11.82 -0.49
C PHE A 87 -14.47 10.83 -0.63
N LEU A 88 -14.69 9.66 -1.28
CA LEU A 88 -13.61 8.69 -1.50
C LEU A 88 -12.52 9.24 -2.43
N ILE A 89 -12.92 9.96 -3.47
CA ILE A 89 -12.01 10.57 -4.44
C ILE A 89 -11.17 11.66 -3.76
N ASP A 90 -11.80 12.56 -3.00
CA ASP A 90 -11.10 13.63 -2.28
C ASP A 90 -10.09 13.05 -1.29
N LYS A 91 -10.47 12.01 -0.56
CA LYS A 91 -9.58 11.31 0.37
C LYS A 91 -8.36 10.70 -0.32
N ILE A 92 -8.54 10.11 -1.51
CA ILE A 92 -7.41 9.60 -2.31
C ILE A 92 -6.51 10.74 -2.77
N LEU A 93 -7.08 11.88 -3.18
CA LEU A 93 -6.30 13.05 -3.60
C LEU A 93 -5.49 13.62 -2.44
N ASP A 94 -6.06 13.71 -1.25
CA ASP A 94 -5.36 14.15 -0.03
C ASP A 94 -4.14 13.27 0.24
N PHE A 95 -4.31 11.95 0.26
CA PHE A 95 -3.18 11.02 0.43
C PHE A 95 -2.15 11.13 -0.70
N SER A 96 -2.59 11.31 -1.95
CA SER A 96 -1.69 11.47 -3.09
C SER A 96 -0.85 12.75 -2.98
N ASN A 97 -1.45 13.84 -2.50
CA ASN A 97 -0.76 15.11 -2.27
C ASN A 97 0.24 15.01 -1.11
N GLU A 98 -0.14 14.37 -0.01
CA GLU A 98 0.75 14.13 1.14
C GLU A 98 1.94 13.24 0.82
N SER A 99 1.78 12.31 -0.13
CA SER A 99 2.79 11.32 -0.50
C SER A 99 3.70 11.74 -1.65
N ILE A 100 3.46 12.89 -2.29
CA ILE A 100 4.12 13.26 -3.57
C ILE A 100 5.65 13.18 -3.52
N ASN A 101 6.27 13.61 -2.41
CA ASN A 101 7.72 13.62 -2.22
C ASN A 101 8.26 12.45 -1.38
N LYS A 102 7.39 11.50 -1.00
CA LYS A 102 7.77 10.36 -0.16
C LYS A 102 8.22 9.18 -1.04
N VAL A 103 9.42 8.68 -0.86
CA VAL A 103 9.92 7.51 -1.61
C VAL A 103 9.51 6.23 -0.90
N ALA A 104 8.91 5.29 -1.63
CA ALA A 104 8.54 4.00 -1.08
C ALA A 104 9.70 2.98 -1.16
N PRO A 105 9.75 1.97 -0.27
CA PRO A 105 10.81 0.97 -0.27
C PRO A 105 10.93 0.21 -1.61
N TRP A 106 9.80 -0.10 -2.23
CA TRP A 106 9.68 -0.78 -3.52
C TRP A 106 9.95 0.11 -4.75
N GLU A 107 10.18 1.41 -4.56
CA GLU A 107 10.59 2.33 -5.64
C GLU A 107 12.13 2.40 -5.79
N THR A 108 12.89 1.74 -4.91
CA THR A 108 14.35 1.78 -4.92
C THR A 108 14.95 0.71 -5.84
N GLU A 109 16.09 1.03 -6.48
CA GLU A 109 16.71 0.29 -7.61
C GLU A 109 17.02 -1.20 -7.36
N PHE A 110 16.87 -1.68 -6.13
CA PHE A 110 17.21 -3.04 -5.70
C PHE A 110 16.01 -3.95 -5.40
N TYR A 111 14.77 -3.44 -5.50
CA TYR A 111 13.58 -4.25 -5.20
C TYR A 111 12.88 -4.75 -6.47
N ILE A 112 12.86 -6.08 -6.61
CA ILE A 112 12.11 -6.80 -7.65
C ILE A 112 10.62 -6.94 -7.25
N ILE A 113 10.27 -6.57 -6.02
CA ILE A 113 8.98 -6.84 -5.38
C ILE A 113 8.12 -5.57 -5.39
N GLY A 114 6.98 -5.64 -6.08
CA GLY A 114 6.01 -4.55 -6.20
C GLY A 114 5.10 -4.39 -4.97
N GLU A 115 4.20 -3.40 -5.04
CA GLU A 115 3.21 -3.10 -3.99
C GLU A 115 2.34 -4.32 -3.65
N GLU A 116 1.98 -5.10 -4.68
CA GLU A 116 1.05 -6.22 -4.60
C GLU A 116 1.48 -7.28 -3.58
N PHE A 117 2.78 -7.58 -3.52
CA PHE A 117 3.33 -8.54 -2.56
C PHE A 117 3.10 -8.09 -1.10
N TYR A 118 3.34 -6.81 -0.83
CA TYR A 118 3.14 -6.27 0.51
C TYR A 118 1.66 -6.17 0.87
N LEU A 119 0.79 -5.88 -0.10
CA LEU A 119 -0.65 -5.87 0.11
C LEU A 119 -1.17 -7.27 0.47
N GLU A 120 -0.68 -8.32 -0.19
CA GLU A 120 -1.01 -9.71 0.15
C GLU A 120 -0.55 -10.07 1.58
N MET A 121 0.67 -9.67 1.97
CA MET A 121 1.14 -9.85 3.35
C MET A 121 0.24 -9.13 4.38
N ILE A 122 -0.19 -7.91 4.08
CA ILE A 122 -1.08 -7.13 4.95
C ILE A 122 -2.45 -7.81 5.07
N GLU A 123 -3.01 -8.34 3.98
CA GLU A 123 -4.26 -9.11 4.01
C GLU A 123 -4.15 -10.34 4.90
N ASP A 124 -3.02 -11.04 4.81
CA ASP A 124 -2.73 -12.21 5.64
C ASP A 124 -2.58 -11.85 7.12
N ASP A 125 -1.95 -10.72 7.45
CA ASP A 125 -1.79 -10.27 8.83
C ASP A 125 -3.13 -9.78 9.41
N LEU A 126 -3.93 -9.04 8.64
CA LEU A 126 -5.20 -8.48 9.08
C LEU A 126 -6.37 -9.46 9.02
N LYS A 127 -6.23 -10.56 8.28
CA LYS A 127 -7.33 -11.48 7.94
C LYS A 127 -8.53 -10.76 7.33
N ARG A 128 -8.27 -9.72 6.54
CA ARG A 128 -9.26 -8.91 5.82
C ARG A 128 -8.77 -8.66 4.40
N LEU A 129 -9.65 -8.91 3.42
CA LEU A 129 -9.34 -8.65 2.02
C LEU A 129 -9.41 -7.15 1.71
N LEU A 130 -8.47 -6.70 0.89
CA LEU A 130 -8.38 -5.35 0.37
C LEU A 130 -9.00 -5.27 -1.03
N ILE A 131 -9.70 -4.18 -1.29
CA ILE A 131 -10.44 -3.90 -2.52
C ILE A 131 -9.56 -3.06 -3.46
N PHE A 132 -8.75 -3.74 -4.26
CA PHE A 132 -7.90 -3.11 -5.27
C PHE A 132 -7.78 -3.95 -6.54
N ASP A 133 -7.34 -3.32 -7.62
CA ASP A 133 -7.15 -3.98 -8.90
C ASP A 133 -5.87 -4.82 -8.90
N ARG A 134 -6.04 -6.14 -9.05
CA ARG A 134 -4.96 -7.14 -9.03
C ARG A 134 -4.22 -7.23 -10.36
N ASN A 135 -4.67 -6.55 -11.41
CA ASN A 135 -4.01 -6.60 -12.70
C ASN A 135 -2.67 -5.83 -12.69
N ILE A 136 -1.64 -6.50 -13.19
CA ILE A 136 -0.31 -5.93 -13.48
C ILE A 136 -0.28 -5.68 -14.99
N TYR A 137 -0.31 -4.42 -15.41
CA TYR A 137 -0.30 -4.00 -16.82
C TYR A 137 1.11 -3.61 -17.28
#